data_AF-A0A0C3Q666-F1
#
_entry.id   AF-A0A0C3Q666-F1
#
_cell.length_a   1.000
_cell.length_b   1.000
_cell.length_c   1.000
_cell.angle_alpha   90.00
_cell.angle_beta   90.00
_cell.angle_gamma   90.00
#
_symmetry.space_group_name_H-M   'P 1'
#
loop_
_entity.id
_entity.type
_entity.pdbx_description
1 polymer ?
#
loop_
_entity_poly.entity_id
_entity_poly.type
_entity_poly.pdbx_seq_one_letter_code
_entity_poly.pdbx_strand_id
1 'polypeptide(L)'
;MPEIEIIRKTTGVQGVMSARGLLANPGLFAGHEKTPLEAVKTFVHLATDYGLQYGLLHRHLMFMLESRLSKSERYLVNQLPSLASVVDYFESRGLSLYPDPPNVR
;
A
#
# COMPACT_ATOMS: atom_id res chain seq x y z
N MET A 1 5.43 -0.82 19.55
CA MET A 1 5.26 -2.20 19.05
C MET A 1 5.92 -3.18 20.01
N PRO A 2 5.16 -3.79 20.94
CA PRO A 2 5.71 -4.71 21.96
C PRO A 2 6.45 -5.91 21.37
N GLU A 3 6.01 -6.40 20.21
CA GLU A 3 6.60 -7.54 19.50
C GLU A 3 8.08 -7.34 19.16
N ILE A 4 8.49 -6.13 18.77
CA ILE A 4 9.89 -5.83 18.41
C ILE A 4 10.82 -6.09 19.59
N GLU A 5 10.42 -5.66 20.80
CA GLU A 5 11.27 -5.83 21.98
C GLU A 5 11.30 -7.26 22.49
N ILE A 6 10.24 -8.03 22.25
CA ILE A 6 10.25 -9.47 22.49
C ILE A 6 11.27 -10.14 21.57
N ILE A 7 11.20 -9.87 20.25
CA ILE A 7 12.12 -10.46 19.28
C ILE A 7 13.57 -10.10 19.62
N ARG A 8 13.86 -8.83 19.92
CA ARG A 8 15.21 -8.39 20.29
C ARG A 8 15.72 -9.07 21.54
N LYS A 9 14.91 -9.17 22.60
CA LYS A 9 15.28 -9.85 23.84
C LYS A 9 15.52 -11.35 23.64
N THR A 10 14.68 -12.02 22.86
CA THR A 10 14.77 -13.47 22.64
C THR A 10 15.92 -13.86 21.70
N THR A 11 16.24 -13.03 20.72
CA THR A 11 17.24 -13.35 19.69
C THR A 11 18.60 -12.68 19.91
N GLY A 12 18.69 -11.66 20.76
CA GLY A 12 19.93 -10.91 21.01
C GLY A 12 20.34 -9.97 19.87
N VAL A 13 19.46 -9.72 18.89
CA VAL A 13 19.75 -8.87 17.74
C VAL A 13 19.60 -7.38 18.03
N GLN A 14 20.39 -6.56 17.34
CA GLN A 14 20.41 -5.11 17.48
C GLN A 14 19.29 -4.42 16.68
N GLY A 15 18.73 -5.10 15.68
CA GLY A 15 17.66 -4.58 14.83
C GLY A 15 16.72 -5.67 14.32
N VAL A 16 15.50 -5.28 13.97
CA VAL A 16 14.47 -6.17 13.43
C VAL A 16 14.02 -5.63 12.08
N MET A 17 13.91 -6.52 11.08
CA MET A 17 13.41 -6.20 9.76
C MET A 17 11.98 -6.76 9.59
N SER A 18 11.10 -5.98 8.97
CA SER A 18 9.78 -6.44 8.55
C SER A 18 9.71 -6.49 7.03
N ALA A 19 9.36 -7.66 6.48
CA ALA A 19 9.13 -7.84 5.05
C ALA A 19 7.63 -7.81 4.72
N ARG A 20 6.88 -8.85 5.14
CA ARG A 20 5.44 -8.99 4.85
C ARG A 20 4.60 -7.86 5.45
N GLY A 21 4.90 -7.46 6.69
CA GLY A 21 4.17 -6.37 7.34
C GLY A 21 4.36 -5.04 6.61
N LEU A 22 5.56 -4.80 6.07
CA LEU A 22 5.86 -3.60 5.30
C LEU A 22 5.18 -3.59 3.93
N LEU A 23 5.09 -4.76 3.26
CA LEU A 23 4.32 -4.90 2.01
C LEU A 23 2.82 -4.63 2.23
N ALA A 24 2.27 -5.14 3.33
CA ALA A 24 0.87 -4.94 3.67
C ALA A 24 0.57 -3.51 4.12
N ASN A 25 1.54 -2.83 4.76
CA ASN A 25 1.41 -1.48 5.28
C ASN A 25 2.75 -0.71 5.23
N PRO A 26 2.95 0.15 4.22
CA PRO A 26 4.14 1.00 4.14
C PRO A 26 4.27 2.00 5.30
N GLY A 27 3.18 2.34 5.99
CA GLY A 27 3.16 3.18 7.18
C GLY A 27 3.55 2.45 8.47
N LEU A 28 3.96 1.17 8.40
CA LEU A 28 4.28 0.35 9.57
C LEU A 28 5.29 1.02 10.50
N PHE A 29 6.40 1.55 9.96
CA PHE A 29 7.45 2.16 10.77
C PHE A 29 7.09 3.55 11.31
N ALA A 30 6.08 4.19 10.74
CA ALA A 30 5.49 5.42 11.30
C ALA A 30 4.46 5.13 12.41
N GLY A 31 4.26 3.86 12.78
CA GLY A 31 3.36 3.46 13.86
C GLY A 31 1.89 3.34 13.44
N HIS A 32 1.59 3.40 12.14
CA HIS A 32 0.22 3.21 11.67
C HIS A 32 -0.18 1.74 11.72
N GLU A 33 -1.34 1.43 12.31
CA GLU A 33 -1.89 0.07 12.34
C GLU A 33 -2.39 -0.40 10.97
N LYS A 34 -2.94 0.53 10.18
CA LYS A 34 -3.44 0.30 8.82
C LYS A 34 -2.72 1.21 7.85
N THR A 35 -2.60 0.76 6.61
CA THR A 35 -1.99 1.53 5.51
C THR A 35 -2.65 2.90 5.37
N PRO A 36 -1.97 4.03 5.57
CA PRO A 36 -2.55 5.34 5.27
C PRO A 36 -2.92 5.46 3.79
N LEU A 37 -4.03 6.12 3.44
CA LEU A 37 -4.40 6.31 2.03
C LEU A 37 -3.34 7.15 1.29
N GLU A 38 -2.79 8.15 1.96
CA GLU A 38 -1.70 8.97 1.44
C GLU A 38 -0.46 8.15 1.06
N ALA A 39 -0.17 7.06 1.79
CA ALA A 39 0.92 6.15 1.43
C ALA A 39 0.63 5.41 0.12
N VAL A 40 -0.63 5.07 -0.15
CA VAL A 40 -1.07 4.47 -1.41
C VAL A 40 -0.95 5.48 -2.55
N LYS A 41 -1.44 6.71 -2.36
CA LYS A 41 -1.33 7.79 -3.36
C LYS A 41 0.13 8.08 -3.71
N THR A 42 0.98 8.19 -2.69
CA THR A 42 2.41 8.41 -2.86
C THR A 42 3.06 7.26 -3.62
N PHE A 43 2.70 6.00 -3.30
CA PHE A 43 3.20 4.85 -4.03
C PHE A 43 2.78 4.88 -5.51
N VAL A 44 1.51 5.17 -5.81
CA VAL A 44 1.01 5.25 -7.19
C VAL A 44 1.75 6.34 -7.97
N HIS A 45 1.88 7.53 -7.39
CA HIS A 45 2.60 8.64 -7.99
C HIS A 45 4.07 8.30 -8.29
N LEU A 46 4.80 7.75 -7.33
CA LEU A 46 6.18 7.33 -7.54
C LEU A 46 6.27 6.20 -8.59
N ALA A 47 5.38 5.22 -8.52
CA ALA A 47 5.35 4.11 -9.45
C ALA A 47 5.11 4.59 -10.89
N THR A 48 4.24 5.58 -11.11
CA THR A 48 4.01 6.17 -12.42
C THR A 48 5.19 7.02 -12.88
N ASP A 49 5.74 7.86 -12.00
CA ASP A 49 6.83 8.79 -12.32
C ASP A 49 8.12 8.05 -12.71
N TYR A 50 8.43 6.95 -12.03
CA TYR A 50 9.61 6.12 -12.32
C TYR A 50 9.33 5.04 -13.38
N GLY A 51 8.11 4.96 -13.93
CA GLY A 51 7.77 4.02 -15.01
C GLY A 51 7.72 2.55 -14.56
N LEU A 52 7.22 2.27 -13.35
CA LEU A 52 7.05 0.92 -12.84
C LEU A 52 6.06 0.13 -13.72
N GLN A 53 6.47 -1.08 -14.13
CA GLN A 53 5.62 -1.95 -14.94
C GLN A 53 4.32 -2.28 -14.22
N TYR A 54 3.20 -2.26 -14.95
CA TYR A 54 1.86 -2.44 -14.39
C TYR A 54 1.72 -3.68 -13.50
N GLY A 55 2.26 -4.83 -13.90
CA GLY A 55 2.17 -6.06 -13.10
C GLY A 55 2.81 -5.93 -11.71
N LEU A 56 3.93 -5.21 -11.61
CA LEU A 56 4.58 -4.93 -10.32
C LEU A 56 3.77 -3.92 -9.50
N LEU A 57 3.36 -2.83 -10.14
CA LEU A 57 2.53 -1.80 -9.52
C LEU A 57 1.24 -2.41 -8.93
N HIS A 58 0.50 -3.17 -9.75
CA HIS A 58 -0.74 -3.83 -9.37
C HIS A 58 -0.54 -4.79 -8.19
N ARG A 59 0.50 -5.64 -8.25
CA ARG A 59 0.84 -6.56 -7.14
C ARG A 59 1.10 -5.81 -5.84
N HIS A 60 1.86 -4.71 -5.88
CA HIS A 60 2.13 -3.90 -4.69
C HIS A 60 0.87 -3.21 -4.16
N LEU A 61 0.03 -2.66 -5.03
CA LEU A 61 -1.27 -2.10 -4.65
C LEU A 61 -2.14 -3.15 -3.94
N MET A 62 -2.16 -4.39 -4.43
CA MET A 62 -2.96 -5.46 -3.82
C MET A 62 -2.49 -5.80 -2.42
N PHE A 63 -1.18 -5.80 -2.15
CA PHE A 63 -0.68 -5.97 -0.78
C PHE A 63 -1.08 -4.80 0.11
N MET A 64 -0.88 -3.57 -0.35
CA MET A 64 -1.17 -2.35 0.43
C MET A 64 -2.66 -2.20 0.76
N LEU A 65 -3.54 -2.69 -0.12
CA LEU A 65 -4.99 -2.58 -0.02
C LEU A 65 -5.68 -3.85 0.50
N GLU A 66 -4.92 -4.91 0.79
CA GLU A 66 -5.47 -6.21 1.18
C GLU A 66 -6.45 -6.10 2.36
N SER A 67 -6.11 -5.29 3.38
CA SER A 67 -6.94 -5.09 4.57
C SER A 67 -8.21 -4.26 4.33
N ARG A 68 -8.32 -3.58 3.17
CA ARG A 68 -9.47 -2.74 2.79
C ARG A 68 -10.42 -3.42 1.83
N LEU A 69 -10.02 -4.54 1.24
CA LEU A 69 -10.80 -5.25 0.22
C LEU A 69 -11.32 -6.57 0.77
N SER A 70 -12.63 -6.77 0.65
CA SER A 70 -13.26 -8.07 0.81
C SER A 70 -12.73 -9.07 -0.23
N LYS A 71 -13.02 -10.36 -0.02
CA LYS A 71 -12.57 -11.43 -0.92
C LYS A 71 -13.11 -11.26 -2.35
N SER A 72 -14.36 -10.85 -2.50
CA SER A 72 -14.99 -10.60 -3.81
C SER A 72 -14.36 -9.40 -4.53
N GLU A 73 -14.09 -8.32 -3.79
CA GLU A 73 -13.43 -7.14 -4.34
C GLU A 73 -12.01 -7.46 -4.79
N ARG A 74 -11.24 -8.22 -4.01
CA ARG A 74 -9.90 -8.69 -4.43
C ARG A 74 -9.96 -9.49 -5.72
N TYR A 75 -10.93 -10.40 -5.85
CA TYR A 75 -11.11 -11.16 -7.08
C TYR A 75 -11.38 -10.26 -8.30
N LEU A 76 -12.22 -9.24 -8.15
CA LEU A 76 -12.55 -8.28 -9.21
C LEU A 76 -11.33 -7.42 -9.57
N VAL A 77 -10.69 -6.80 -8.57
CA VAL A 77 -9.55 -5.89 -8.79
C VAL A 77 -8.36 -6.62 -9.40
N ASN A 78 -8.17 -7.91 -9.10
CA ASN A 78 -7.14 -8.74 -9.72
C ASN A 78 -7.32 -8.98 -11.22
N GLN A 79 -8.52 -8.76 -11.76
CA GLN A 79 -8.81 -8.92 -13.20
C GLN A 79 -8.67 -7.61 -13.97
N LEU A 80 -8.44 -6.48 -13.30
CA LEU A 80 -8.34 -5.19 -13.98
C LEU A 80 -7.07 -5.16 -14.84
N PRO A 81 -7.16 -4.74 -16.12
CA PRO A 81 -6.07 -4.88 -17.08
C PRO A 81 -5.07 -3.72 -17.05
N SER A 82 -5.39 -2.63 -16.35
CA SER A 82 -4.58 -1.41 -16.39
C SER A 82 -4.72 -0.59 -15.11
N LEU A 83 -3.75 0.31 -14.87
CA LEU A 83 -3.80 1.26 -13.76
C LEU A 83 -5.04 2.16 -13.85
N ALA A 84 -5.41 2.62 -15.05
CA ALA A 84 -6.60 3.43 -15.25
C ALA A 84 -7.86 2.72 -14.72
N SER A 85 -8.05 1.45 -15.09
CA SER A 85 -9.19 0.65 -14.61
C SER A 85 -9.18 0.46 -13.09
N VAL A 86 -7.99 0.33 -12.49
CA VAL A 86 -7.84 0.26 -11.02
C VAL A 86 -8.24 1.59 -10.38
N VAL A 87 -7.76 2.71 -10.91
CA VAL A 87 -8.11 4.04 -10.41
C VAL A 87 -9.61 4.27 -10.51
N ASP A 88 -10.22 4.03 -11.67
CA ASP A 88 -11.67 4.17 -11.89
C ASP A 88 -12.47 3.37 -10.85
N TYR A 89 -12.03 2.15 -10.55
CA TYR A 89 -12.66 1.30 -9.55
C TYR A 89 -12.60 1.90 -8.13
N PHE A 90 -11.50 2.52 -7.73
CA PHE A 90 -11.40 3.15 -6.41
C PHE A 90 -12.10 4.52 -6.36
N GLU A 91 -12.03 5.31 -7.43
CA GLU A 91 -12.71 6.60 -7.53
C GLU A 91 -14.23 6.45 -7.49
N SER A 92 -14.79 5.43 -8.14
CA SER A 92 -16.23 5.11 -8.07
C SER A 92 -16.73 4.84 -6.65
N ARG A 93 -15.82 4.64 -5.69
CA ARG A 93 -16.09 4.38 -4.28
C ARG A 93 -15.65 5.52 -3.36
N GLY A 94 -15.35 6.69 -3.93
CA GLY A 94 -14.92 7.88 -3.21
C GLY A 94 -13.48 7.82 -2.72
N LEU A 95 -12.65 6.94 -3.27
CA LEU A 95 -11.23 6.81 -2.92
C LEU A 95 -10.37 7.26 -4.09
N SER A 96 -9.89 8.50 -4.05
CA SER A 96 -8.88 8.97 -5.02
C SER A 96 -7.52 8.32 -4.71
N LEU A 97 -6.93 7.69 -5.73
CA LEU A 97 -5.58 7.15 -5.68
C LEU A 97 -4.53 8.09 -6.27
N TYR A 98 -4.95 9.18 -6.91
CA TYR A 98 -4.04 10.22 -7.33
C TYR A 98 -3.77 11.18 -6.16
N PRO A 99 -2.53 11.70 -6.06
CA PRO A 99 -2.26 12.80 -5.14
C PRO A 99 -3.19 13.96 -5.49
N ASP A 100 -3.71 14.62 -4.46
CA ASP A 100 -4.48 15.83 -4.65
C ASP A 100 -3.58 16.87 -5.35
N PRO A 101 -4.11 17.65 -6.31
CA PRO A 101 -3.32 18.68 -6.95
C PRO A 101 -2.70 19.58 -5.86
N PRO A 102 -1.45 20.01 -6.02
CA PRO A 102 -0.82 20.89 -5.05
C PRO A 102 -1.76 22.08 -4.82
N ASN A 103 -2.08 22.37 -3.55
CA ASN A 103 -2.89 23.51 -3.17
C ASN A 103 -2.26 24.77 -3.78
N VAL A 104 -2.81 25.22 -4.91
CA VAL A 104 -2.44 26.50 -5.52
C VAL A 104 -3.11 27.55 -4.63
N ARG A 105 -2.37 28.00 -3.62
CA ARG A 105 -2.68 29.23 -2.89
C ARG A 105 -2.19 30.42 -3.68
#